data_AF-A0A960D580-F1
#
_entry.id   AF-A0A960D580-F1
#
_cell.length_a   1.000
_cell.length_b   1.000
_cell.length_c   1.000
_cell.angle_alpha   90.00
_cell.angle_beta   90.00
_cell.angle_gamma   90.00
#
_symmetry.space_group_name_H-M   'P 1'
#
loop_
_entity.id
_entity.type
_entity.pdbx_description
1 polymer ?
#
loop_
_entity_poly.entity_id
_entity_poly.type
_entity_poly.pdbx_seq_one_letter_code
_entity_poly.pdbx_strand_id
1 'polypeptide(L)'
;WVPWENRVRAGDLGPGDLLAPPPDDPRLVPGYTASGDAAFDDLAVEIGLGRRQVLGPWGRADTAERWHDGDHGPGAPMARATKRACRDCGFMVPLAGVLGTMFGVCCNELSADG
;
A
#
# COMPACT_ATOMS: atom_id res chain seq x y z
N TRP A 1 -21.70 -11.98 19.84
CA TRP A 1 -21.97 -11.72 18.41
C TRP A 1 -21.08 -10.57 17.97
N VAL A 2 -20.36 -10.70 16.85
CA VAL A 2 -19.46 -9.67 16.30
C VAL A 2 -20.09 -9.12 15.01
N PRO A 3 -20.20 -7.79 14.81
CA PRO A 3 -20.70 -7.21 13.55
C PRO A 3 -19.93 -7.73 12.33
N TRP A 4 -20.59 -7.91 11.19
CA TRP A 4 -19.99 -8.53 10.00
C TRP A 4 -18.72 -7.80 9.52
N GLU A 5 -18.70 -6.47 9.60
CA GLU A 5 -17.59 -5.58 9.27
C GLU A 5 -16.34 -5.84 10.13
N ASN A 6 -16.53 -6.36 11.36
CA ASN A 6 -15.46 -6.71 12.28
C ASN A 6 -15.01 -8.18 12.15
N ARG A 7 -15.55 -8.93 11.18
CA ARG A 7 -15.18 -10.33 10.94
C ARG A 7 -14.18 -10.50 9.80
N VAL A 8 -14.22 -9.61 8.81
CA VAL A 8 -13.35 -9.68 7.63
C VAL A 8 -11.95 -9.23 8.02
N ARG A 9 -10.97 -10.09 7.78
CA ARG A 9 -9.54 -9.85 8.01
C ARG A 9 -8.79 -9.79 6.69
N ALA A 10 -7.55 -9.30 6.75
CA ALA A 10 -6.65 -9.35 5.62
C ALA A 10 -6.46 -10.81 5.17
N GLY A 11 -6.65 -11.07 3.88
CA GLY A 11 -6.58 -12.41 3.28
C GLY A 11 -7.91 -13.16 3.16
N ASP A 12 -9.00 -12.65 3.73
CA ASP A 12 -10.31 -13.33 3.69
C ASP A 12 -11.06 -13.14 2.36
N LEU A 13 -10.67 -12.16 1.53
CA LEU A 13 -11.35 -11.83 0.28
C LEU A 13 -10.94 -12.79 -0.85
N GLY A 14 -11.93 -13.35 -1.53
CA GLY A 14 -11.77 -14.16 -2.74
C GLY A 14 -12.16 -13.43 -4.03
N PRO A 15 -12.00 -14.09 -5.20
CA PRO A 15 -12.39 -13.52 -6.48
C PRO A 15 -13.87 -13.14 -6.51
N GLY A 16 -14.16 -11.87 -6.83
CA GLY A 16 -15.52 -11.34 -6.92
C GLY A 16 -16.02 -10.67 -5.64
N ASP A 17 -15.30 -10.77 -4.53
CA ASP A 17 -15.66 -10.06 -3.31
C ASP A 17 -15.46 -8.54 -3.46
N LEU A 18 -16.45 -7.78 -2.99
CA LEU A 18 -16.41 -6.33 -2.95
C LEU A 18 -16.20 -5.86 -1.52
N LEU A 19 -15.04 -5.28 -1.24
CA LEU A 19 -14.77 -4.59 0.01
C LEU A 19 -14.76 -3.08 -0.24
N ALA A 20 -15.90 -2.44 0.02
CA ALA A 20 -15.95 -0.99 0.07
C ALA A 20 -15.25 -0.49 1.35
N PRO A 21 -14.50 0.63 1.30
CA PRO A 21 -14.04 1.28 2.52
C PRO A 21 -15.25 1.69 3.37
N PRO A 22 -15.13 1.69 4.71
CA PRO A 22 -16.19 2.19 5.58
C PRO A 22 -16.50 3.67 5.27
N PRO A 23 -17.72 4.14 5.58
CA PRO A 23 -18.01 5.56 5.55
C PRO A 23 -16.98 6.34 6.39
N ASP A 24 -16.47 7.43 5.83
CA ASP A 24 -15.50 8.31 6.48
C ASP A 24 -14.20 7.63 6.93
N ASP A 25 -13.72 6.63 6.17
CA ASP A 25 -12.42 5.99 6.42
C ASP A 25 -11.30 7.04 6.55
N PRO A 26 -10.65 7.16 7.73
CA PRO A 26 -9.65 8.21 7.98
C PRO A 26 -8.38 8.04 7.13
N ARG A 27 -8.20 6.90 6.46
CA ARG A 27 -7.08 6.66 5.53
C ARG A 27 -7.28 7.39 4.21
N LEU A 28 -8.50 7.78 3.88
CA LEU A 28 -8.86 8.31 2.57
C LEU A 28 -9.16 9.81 2.65
N VAL A 29 -8.76 10.54 1.60
CA VAL A 29 -9.10 11.95 1.41
C VAL A 29 -9.82 12.12 0.07
N PRO A 30 -10.63 13.19 -0.11
CA PRO A 30 -11.27 13.44 -1.40
C PRO A 30 -10.25 13.61 -2.53
N GLY A 31 -10.51 12.99 -3.69
CA GLY A 31 -9.55 13.03 -4.81
C GLY A 31 -9.37 14.40 -5.47
N TYR A 32 -10.22 15.39 -5.17
CA TYR A 32 -10.04 16.76 -5.65
C TYR A 32 -9.20 17.63 -4.70
N THR A 33 -8.74 17.08 -3.57
CA THR A 33 -7.87 17.77 -2.60
C THR A 33 -6.43 17.30 -2.75
N ALA A 34 -5.47 18.21 -2.60
CA ALA A 34 -4.05 17.84 -2.53
C ALA A 34 -3.85 16.88 -1.34
N SER A 35 -3.43 15.66 -1.62
CA SER A 35 -3.11 14.63 -0.63
C SER A 35 -1.74 14.87 0.02
N GLY A 36 -0.96 15.82 -0.49
CA GLY A 36 0.38 16.15 -0.01
C GLY A 36 1.49 15.29 -0.62
N ASP A 37 1.18 14.59 -1.72
CA ASP A 37 2.15 13.83 -2.51
C ASP A 37 1.82 14.04 -4.00
N ALA A 38 2.70 14.78 -4.69
CA ALA A 38 2.49 15.17 -6.09
C ALA A 38 2.24 13.97 -7.02
N ALA A 39 2.92 12.84 -6.79
CA ALA A 39 2.75 11.65 -7.62
C ALA A 39 1.34 11.03 -7.50
N PHE A 40 0.68 11.23 -6.36
CA PHE A 40 -0.70 10.79 -6.14
C PHE A 40 -1.71 11.86 -6.51
N ASP A 41 -1.37 13.13 -6.33
CA ASP A 41 -2.23 14.25 -6.70
C ASP A 41 -2.42 14.29 -8.22
N ASP A 42 -1.39 13.99 -9.01
CA ASP A 42 -1.50 13.84 -10.47
C ASP A 42 -2.49 12.72 -10.88
N LEU A 43 -2.60 11.64 -10.10
CA LEU A 43 -3.60 10.57 -10.33
C LEU A 43 -5.04 11.00 -9.98
N ALA A 44 -5.17 12.03 -9.17
CA ALA A 44 -6.43 12.54 -8.65
C ALA A 44 -7.04 13.60 -9.58
N VAL A 45 -6.20 14.23 -10.43
CA VAL A 45 -6.58 15.34 -11.31
C VAL A 45 -7.14 14.83 -12.63
N GLU A 46 -8.44 14.54 -12.65
CA GLU A 46 -9.32 14.96 -13.73
C GLU A 46 -10.70 15.28 -13.14
N ILE A 47 -11.15 16.53 -13.27
CA ILE A 47 -12.49 16.95 -12.80
C ILE A 47 -13.54 16.15 -13.57
N GLY A 48 -14.18 15.20 -12.89
CA GLY A 48 -15.22 14.32 -13.43
C GLY A 48 -14.76 12.94 -13.91
N LEU A 49 -13.45 12.68 -13.97
CA LEU A 49 -12.86 11.42 -14.45
C LEU A 49 -11.81 10.82 -13.48
N GLY A 50 -11.36 11.58 -12.48
CA GLY A 50 -10.43 11.14 -11.45
C GLY A 50 -11.07 10.28 -10.35
N ARG A 51 -10.24 9.70 -9.46
CA ARG A 51 -10.73 8.88 -8.34
C ARG A 51 -11.55 9.71 -7.36
N ARG A 52 -12.69 9.19 -6.89
CA ARG A 52 -13.53 9.84 -5.84
C ARG A 52 -12.74 10.12 -4.56
N GLN A 53 -11.87 9.19 -4.18
CA GLN A 53 -11.01 9.24 -3.00
C GLN A 53 -9.62 8.70 -3.33
N VAL A 54 -8.61 9.24 -2.66
CA VAL A 54 -7.22 8.78 -2.73
C VAL A 54 -6.67 8.53 -1.33
N LEU A 55 -5.57 7.78 -1.24
CA LEU A 55 -4.93 7.51 0.04
C LEU A 55 -4.31 8.79 0.60
N GLY A 56 -4.78 9.21 1.77
CA GLY A 56 -4.29 10.40 2.46
C GLY A 56 -2.99 10.16 3.22
N PRO A 57 -2.43 11.22 3.86
CA PRO A 57 -1.20 11.12 4.63
C PRO A 57 -1.25 10.06 5.73
N TRP A 58 -2.34 9.99 6.50
CA TRP A 58 -2.49 9.00 7.56
C TRP A 58 -2.52 7.57 7.03
N GLY A 59 -3.27 7.33 5.95
CA GLY A 59 -3.32 6.02 5.29
C GLY A 59 -1.96 5.56 4.76
N ARG A 60 -1.14 6.50 4.25
CA ARG A 60 0.24 6.21 3.83
C ARG A 60 1.15 5.86 5.02
N ALA A 61 1.06 6.60 6.11
CA ALA A 61 1.83 6.33 7.32
C ALA A 61 1.47 4.97 7.93
N ASP A 62 0.17 4.69 8.10
CA ASP A 62 -0.33 3.39 8.57
C ASP A 62 0.12 2.23 7.67
N THR A 63 0.06 2.43 6.34
CA THR A 63 0.54 1.43 5.38
C THR A 63 2.04 1.20 5.49
N ALA A 64 2.83 2.26 5.60
CA ALA A 64 4.28 2.17 5.75
C ALA A 64 4.66 1.39 7.02
N GLU A 65 4.02 1.67 8.15
CA GLU A 65 4.25 0.96 9.41
C GLU A 65 3.91 -0.53 9.27
N ARG A 66 2.71 -0.86 8.78
CA ARG A 66 2.30 -2.26 8.59
C ARG A 66 3.18 -3.05 7.63
N TRP A 67 3.67 -2.42 6.56
CA TRP A 67 4.58 -3.08 5.62
C TRP A 67 5.98 -3.26 6.19
N HIS A 68 6.48 -2.25 6.91
CA HIS A 68 7.79 -2.32 7.55
C HIS A 68 7.84 -3.41 8.63
N ASP A 69 6.76 -3.54 9.41
CA ASP A 69 6.69 -4.46 10.53
C ASP A 69 6.07 -5.83 10.17
N GLY A 70 5.64 -5.99 8.91
CA GLY A 70 5.02 -7.21 8.41
C GLY A 70 6.03 -8.32 8.08
N ASP A 71 5.49 -9.49 7.69
CA ASP A 71 6.25 -10.72 7.43
C ASP A 71 7.23 -10.63 6.24
N HIS A 72 7.11 -9.58 5.42
CA HIS A 72 8.01 -9.29 4.29
C HIS A 72 8.82 -8.00 4.48
N GLY A 73 8.73 -7.38 5.67
CA GLY A 73 9.49 -6.19 6.01
C GLY A 73 10.98 -6.45 6.27
N PRO A 74 11.80 -5.40 6.47
CA PRO A 74 13.24 -5.54 6.72
C PRO A 74 13.59 -6.38 7.96
N GLY A 75 12.67 -6.50 8.92
CA GLY A 75 12.83 -7.34 10.12
C GLY A 75 12.61 -8.84 9.88
N ALA A 76 11.99 -9.23 8.76
CA ALA A 76 11.59 -10.60 8.49
C ALA A 76 12.79 -11.56 8.42
N PRO A 77 12.65 -12.84 8.85
CA PRO A 77 13.74 -13.82 8.78
C PRO A 77 14.38 -13.93 7.40
N MET A 78 13.57 -13.91 6.33
CA MET A 78 14.04 -13.95 4.95
C MET A 78 14.89 -12.72 4.60
N ALA A 79 14.41 -11.51 4.94
CA ALA A 79 15.13 -10.26 4.69
C ALA A 79 16.43 -10.15 5.49
N ARG A 80 16.47 -10.70 6.70
CA ARG A 80 17.68 -10.72 7.55
C ARG A 80 18.69 -11.79 7.17
N ALA A 81 18.26 -12.85 6.48
CA ALA A 81 19.12 -13.96 6.07
C ALA A 81 19.91 -13.68 4.78
N THR A 82 19.51 -12.70 3.97
CA THR A 82 20.23 -12.34 2.73
C THR A 82 21.51 -11.57 3.02
N LYS A 83 22.54 -11.78 2.18
CA LYS A 83 23.81 -11.03 2.22
C LYS A 83 23.74 -9.69 1.47
N ARG A 84 22.63 -9.43 0.78
CA ARG A 84 22.40 -8.28 -0.11
C ARG A 84 21.04 -7.67 0.16
N ALA A 85 20.92 -6.34 0.00
CA ALA A 85 19.66 -5.64 0.21
C ALA A 85 18.88 -5.56 -1.11
N CYS A 86 17.53 -5.55 -1.06
CA CYS A 86 16.70 -5.47 -2.27
C CYS A 86 17.07 -4.30 -3.19
N ARG A 87 17.47 -3.15 -2.62
CA ARG A 87 17.91 -1.97 -3.39
C ARG A 87 19.17 -2.20 -4.24
N ASP A 88 19.96 -3.22 -3.95
CA ASP A 88 21.22 -3.54 -4.65
C ASP A 88 21.13 -4.78 -5.56
N CYS A 89 20.00 -5.51 -5.53
CA CYS A 89 19.84 -6.76 -6.29
C CYS A 89 19.42 -6.54 -7.74
N GLY A 90 18.98 -5.33 -8.10
CA GLY A 90 18.60 -4.94 -9.47
C GLY A 90 17.18 -5.31 -9.90
N PHE A 91 16.46 -6.15 -9.15
CA PHE A 91 15.06 -6.54 -9.44
C PHE A 91 14.02 -5.64 -8.78
N MET A 92 14.45 -4.67 -7.97
CA MET A 92 13.55 -3.83 -7.20
C MET A 92 13.13 -2.59 -8.00
N VAL A 93 11.83 -2.45 -8.23
CA VAL A 93 11.21 -1.24 -8.80
C VAL A 93 10.61 -0.38 -7.67
N PRO A 94 11.11 0.85 -7.44
CA PRO A 94 10.58 1.73 -6.41
C PRO A 94 9.11 2.08 -6.66
N LEU A 95 8.31 2.21 -5.58
CA LEU A 95 6.98 2.80 -5.70
C LEU A 95 7.06 4.27 -6.10
N ALA A 96 5.96 4.80 -6.65
CA ALA A 96 5.83 6.23 -6.90
C ALA A 96 5.59 7.01 -5.60
N GLY A 97 5.95 8.29 -5.61
CA GLY A 97 5.71 9.21 -4.49
C GLY A 97 6.53 8.91 -3.25
N VAL A 98 6.04 9.38 -2.09
CA VAL A 98 6.75 9.34 -0.81
C VAL A 98 7.07 7.93 -0.33
N LEU A 99 6.16 6.97 -0.61
CA LEU A 99 6.36 5.56 -0.26
C LEU A 99 7.57 4.94 -0.97
N GLY A 100 7.89 5.43 -2.18
CA GLY A 100 9.06 5.00 -2.96
C GLY A 100 10.41 5.23 -2.28
N THR A 101 10.45 6.11 -1.27
CA THR A 101 11.68 6.35 -0.48
C THR A 101 12.09 5.12 0.33
N MET A 102 11.12 4.28 0.74
CA MET A 102 11.34 3.13 1.61
C MET A 102 10.89 1.79 1.00
N PHE A 103 9.96 1.81 0.05
CA PHE A 103 9.31 0.61 -0.47
C PHE A 103 9.37 0.51 -2.00
N GLY A 104 9.24 -0.71 -2.49
CA GLY A 104 9.11 -1.01 -3.90
C GLY A 104 8.62 -2.44 -4.12
N VAL A 105 8.46 -2.83 -5.38
CA VAL A 105 7.94 -4.14 -5.81
C VAL A 105 9.09 -5.00 -6.34
N CYS A 106 9.17 -6.25 -5.89
CA CYS A 106 10.11 -7.21 -6.42
C CYS A 106 9.60 -7.71 -7.78
N CYS A 107 10.37 -7.52 -8.86
CA CYS A 107 10.01 -7.99 -10.19
C CYS A 107 10.68 -9.32 -10.56
N ASN A 108 11.19 -10.07 -9.58
CA ASN A 108 11.77 -11.38 -9.81
C ASN A 108 10.66 -12.44 -9.80
N GLU A 109 10.64 -13.33 -10.79
CA GLU A 109 9.64 -14.42 -10.89
C GLU A 109 9.66 -15.41 -9.71
N LEU A 110 10.76 -15.42 -8.94
CA LEU A 110 10.95 -16.25 -7.75
C LEU A 110 10.79 -15.45 -6.46
N SER A 111 10.13 -14.27 -6.50
CA SER A 111 9.84 -13.48 -5.33
C SER A 111 8.99 -14.28 -4.31
N ALA A 112 9.11 -13.94 -3.03
CA ALA A 112 8.32 -14.62 -1.99
C ALA A 112 6.90 -14.06 -1.86
N ASP A 113 6.67 -12.88 -2.43
CA ASP A 113 5.45 -12.09 -2.37
C ASP A 113 4.60 -12.15 -3.66
N GLY A 114 5.10 -12.80 -4.71
CA GLY A 114 4.40 -13.02 -6.00
C GLY A 114 4.95 -12.13 -7.11
#